data_AF-A0A6N9YUQ5-F1
#
_entry.id   AF-A0A6N9YUQ5-F1
#
_cell.length_a   1.000
_cell.length_b   1.000
_cell.length_c   1.000
_cell.angle_alpha   90.00
_cell.angle_beta   90.00
_cell.angle_gamma   90.00
#
_symmetry.space_group_name_H-M   'P 1'
#
loop_
_entity.id
_entity.type
_entity.pdbx_description
1 polymer ?
#
loop_
_entity_poly.entity_id
_entity_poly.type
_entity_poly.pdbx_seq_one_letter_code
_entity_poly.pdbx_strand_id
1 'polypeptide(L)' 'MSNSIRHETMRTSYGRTVEVGRLRLPGVQTPVDRVILDVPRDNPEYDNLWLSLSPREARDLAERLTRHATEAESAG' A
#
# COMPACT_ATOMS: atom_id res chain seq x y z
N MET A 1 13.32 19.46 6.69
CA MET A 1 11.92 19.18 6.31
C MET A 1 11.62 17.74 6.74
N SER A 2 10.81 17.53 7.77
CA SER A 2 10.51 16.18 8.26
C SER A 2 9.51 15.49 7.35
N ASN A 3 9.88 14.33 6.79
CA ASN A 3 8.93 13.39 6.20
C ASN A 3 8.10 12.80 7.34
N SER A 4 6.90 13.33 7.58
CA SER A 4 5.95 12.70 8.47
C SER A 4 5.24 11.57 7.73
N ILE A 5 5.64 10.33 7.98
CA ILE A 5 4.98 9.15 7.42
C ILE A 5 4.01 8.61 8.48
N ARG A 6 2.71 8.55 8.16
CA ARG A 6 1.71 7.86 8.98
C ARG A 6 1.50 6.49 8.36
N HIS A 7 1.70 5.43 9.14
CA HIS A 7 1.49 4.04 8.71
C HIS A 7 0.33 3.42 9.49
N GLU A 8 -0.44 2.58 8.81
CA GLU A 8 -1.41 1.66 9.38
C GLU A 8 -0.96 0.23 9.09
N THR A 9 -0.96 -0.62 10.10
CA THR A 9 -0.49 -2.01 9.99
C THR A 9 -1.66 -2.98 10.13
N MET A 10 -1.73 -3.98 9.25
CA MET A 10 -2.73 -5.05 9.28
C MET A 10 -2.03 -6.41 9.20
N ARG A 11 -2.48 -7.40 10.00
CA ARG A 11 -2.06 -8.80 9.86
C ARG A 11 -3.15 -9.60 9.18
N THR A 12 -2.80 -10.28 8.10
CA THR A 12 -3.69 -11.20 7.38
C THR A 12 -3.89 -12.50 8.16
N SER A 13 -4.99 -13.21 7.89
CA SER A 13 -5.28 -14.54 8.49
C SER A 13 -4.21 -15.60 8.15
N TYR A 14 -3.50 -15.45 7.04
CA TYR A 14 -2.36 -16.27 6.66
C TYR A 14 -1.04 -15.85 7.32
N GLY A 15 -1.08 -14.91 8.27
CA GLY A 15 0.05 -14.55 9.12
C GLY A 15 0.97 -13.45 8.57
N ARG A 16 0.77 -12.99 7.32
CA ARG A 16 1.55 -11.88 6.73
C ARG A 16 1.11 -10.52 7.28
N THR A 17 2.08 -9.66 7.53
CA THR A 17 1.87 -8.25 7.87
C THR A 17 1.82 -7.41 6.60
N VAL A 18 0.96 -6.41 6.57
CA VAL A 18 0.87 -5.41 5.49
C VAL A 18 0.89 -4.04 6.14
N GLU A 19 1.70 -3.12 5.61
CA GLU A 19 1.70 -1.72 6.05
C GLU A 19 1.21 -0.82 4.93
N VAL A 20 0.38 0.16 5.28
CA VAL A 20 -0.10 1.18 4.36
C VAL A 20 0.28 2.54 4.90
N GLY A 21 0.89 3.39 4.06
CA GLY A 21 1.29 4.72 4.49
C GLY A 21 1.12 5.79 3.41
N ARG A 22 1.30 7.04 3.82
CA ARG A 22 1.36 8.20 2.91
C ARG A 22 2.73 8.85 2.97
N LEU A 23 3.38 8.94 1.82
CA LEU A 23 4.65 9.64 1.65
C LEU A 23 4.42 10.93 0.87
N ARG A 24 4.91 12.05 1.40
CA ARG A 24 4.95 13.33 0.69
C ARG A 24 6.38 13.60 0.25
N LEU A 25 6.61 13.74 -1.05
CA LEU A 25 7.94 13.98 -1.62
C LEU A 25 8.16 15.48 -1.83
N PRO A 26 8.98 16.16 -1.00
CA PRO A 26 9.37 17.56 -1.24
C PRO A 26 10.43 17.64 -2.36
N GLY A 27 10.44 18.73 -3.14
CA GLY A 27 11.52 19.03 -4.10
C GLY A 27 11.15 18.91 -5.59
N VAL A 28 9.93 18.51 -5.90
CA VAL A 28 9.32 18.66 -7.24
C VAL A 28 8.57 19.99 -7.31
N GLN A 29 8.53 20.63 -8.50
CA GLN A 29 7.85 21.91 -8.76
C GLN A 29 6.43 21.96 -8.16
N THR A 30 5.78 20.79 -8.06
CA THR A 30 4.56 20.54 -7.28
C THR A 30 4.81 19.37 -6.32
N PRO A 31 4.53 19.50 -5.01
CA PRO A 31 4.64 18.38 -4.07
C PRO A 31 3.82 17.17 -4.54
N VAL A 32 4.45 15.99 -4.56
CA VAL A 32 3.78 14.74 -4.96
C VAL A 32 3.48 13.92 -3.72
N ASP A 33 2.21 13.54 -3.58
CA ASP A 33 1.75 12.56 -2.59
C ASP A 33 1.77 11.16 -3.20
N ARG A 34 2.29 10.19 -2.45
CA ARG A 34 2.30 8.77 -2.78
C ARG A 34 1.65 7.97 -1.65
N VAL A 35 0.96 6.90 -2.03
CA VAL A 35 0.52 5.86 -1.11
C VAL A 35 1.56 4.75 -1.20
N ILE A 36 2.07 4.31 -0.06
CA ILE A 36 2.99 3.17 0.02
C ILE A 36 2.20 1.97 0.56
N LEU A 37 2.41 0.81 -0.06
CA LEU A 37 1.94 -0.47 0.40
C LEU A 37 3.17 -1.35 0.58
N ASP A 38 3.46 -1.73 1.82
CA ASP A 38 4.51 -2.69 2.12
C ASP A 38 3.90 -4.05 2.39
N VAL A 39 4.39 -5.04 1.63
CA VAL A 39 4.08 -6.45 1.83
C VAL A 39 5.45 -7.12 1.92
N PRO A 40 5.91 -7.50 3.13
CA PRO A 40 7.19 -8.15 3.32
C PRO A 40 7.27 -9.35 2.40
N ARG A 41 8.29 -9.37 1.55
CA ARG A 41 8.58 -10.50 0.68
C ARG A 41 9.53 -11.42 1.42
N ASP A 42 9.36 -12.73 1.23
CA ASP A 42 10.33 -13.71 1.71
C ASP A 42 11.60 -13.75 0.83
N ASN A 43 11.81 -12.73 -0.02
CA ASN A 43 12.91 -12.64 -0.96
C ASN A 43 13.80 -11.44 -0.62
N PRO A 44 15.02 -11.69 -0.09
CA PRO A 44 15.94 -10.66 0.37
C PRO A 44 16.30 -9.60 -0.66
N GLU A 45 16.20 -9.93 -1.96
CA GLU A 45 16.52 -8.98 -3.03
C GLU A 45 15.49 -7.84 -3.15
N TYR A 46 14.31 -8.02 -2.56
CA TYR A 46 13.20 -7.06 -2.59
C TYR A 46 12.81 -6.52 -1.21
N ASP A 47 13.53 -6.86 -0.14
CA ASP A 47 13.21 -6.44 1.24
C ASP A 47 13.16 -4.91 1.40
N ASN A 48 13.88 -4.18 0.56
CA ASN A 48 13.92 -2.71 0.59
C ASN A 48 13.01 -2.05 -0.46
N LEU A 49 12.18 -2.82 -1.18
CA LEU A 49 11.48 -2.35 -2.37
C LEU A 49 9.98 -2.18 -2.08
N TRP A 50 9.60 -0.93 -1.79
CA TRP A 50 8.20 -0.57 -1.55
C TRP A 50 7.40 -0.52 -2.85
N LEU A 51 6.15 -0.98 -2.77
CA LEU A 51 5.19 -0.75 -3.83
C LEU A 51 4.61 0.66 -3.64
N SER A 52 5.09 1.62 -4.45
CA SER A 52 4.63 3.01 -4.43
C SER A 52 3.55 3.24 -5.49
N LEU A 53 2.38 3.66 -5.05
CA LEU A 53 1.24 3.98 -5.90
C LEU A 53 0.98 5.49 -5.89
N SER A 54 0.55 6.02 -7.04
CA SER A 54 -0.17 7.29 -7.06
C SER A 54 -1.52 7.17 -6.34
N PRO A 55 -2.12 8.30 -5.91
CA PRO A 55 -3.46 8.28 -5.31
C PRO A 55 -4.54 7.71 -6.22
N ARG A 56 -4.34 7.74 -7.55
CA ARG A 56 -5.29 7.14 -8.51
C ARG A 56 -5.14 5.62 -8.53
N GLU A 57 -3.92 5.12 -8.64
CA GLU A 57 -3.64 3.67 -8.66
C GLU A 57 -4.05 3.01 -7.34
N ALA A 58 -3.86 3.69 -6.21
CA ALA A 58 -4.32 3.20 -4.90
C ALA A 58 -5.86 3.03 -4.84
N ARG A 59 -6.63 3.96 -5.42
CA ARG A 59 -8.09 3.84 -5.51
C ARG A 59 -8.52 2.68 -6.42
N ASP A 60 -7.88 2.56 -7.58
CA ASP A 60 -8.14 1.44 -8.51
C ASP A 60 -7.85 0.08 -7.84
N LEU A 61 -6.74 -0.02 -7.09
CA LEU A 61 -6.44 -1.22 -6.30
C LEU A 61 -7.53 -1.50 -5.25
N ALA A 62 -7.97 -0.49 -4.50
CA ALA A 62 -9.01 -0.64 -3.48
C ALA A 62 -10.35 -1.10 -4.08
N GLU A 63 -10.73 -0.59 -5.25
CA GLU A 63 -11.93 -1.01 -5.97
C GLU A 63 -11.84 -2.49 -6.39
N ARG A 64 -10.69 -2.92 -6.92
CA ARG A 64 -10.45 -4.33 -7.28
C ARG A 64 -10.50 -5.25 -6.07
N LEU A 65 -9.87 -4.85 -4.95
CA LEU A 65 -9.88 -5.63 -3.71
C LEU A 65 -11.31 -5.79 -3.18
N THR A 66 -12.08 -4.69 -3.12
CA THR A 66 -13.48 -4.72 -2.67
C THR A 66 -14.32 -5.64 -3.55
N ARG A 67 -14.20 -5.52 -4.88
CA ARG A 67 -14.94 -6.38 -5.82
C ARG A 67 -14.66 -7.86 -5.58
N HIS A 68 -13.39 -8.25 -5.52
CA HIS A 68 -13.03 -9.65 -5.31
C HIS A 68 -13.42 -10.17 -3.92
N ALA A 69 -13.41 -9.34 -2.89
CA ALA A 69 -13.94 -9.70 -1.58
C ALA A 69 -15.44 -10.01 -1.65
N THR A 70 -16.23 -9.14 -2.27
CA THR A 70 -17.68 -9.36 -2.46
C THR A 70 -17.97 -10.61 -3.29
N GLU A 71 -17.20 -10.85 -4.36
CA GLU A 71 -17.31 -12.08 -5.15
C GLU A 71 -17.02 -13.33 -4.30
N ALA A 72 -15.97 -13.30 -3.46
CA ALA A 72 -15.61 -14.42 -2.60
C ALA A 72 -16.65 -14.69 -1.51
N GLU A 73 -17.21 -13.64 -0.91
CA GLU A 73 -18.28 -13.73 0.10
C GLU A 73 -19.58 -14.28 -0.49
N SER A 74 -19.89 -13.96 -1.75
CA SER A 74 -21.09 -14.42 -2.43
C SER A 74 -21.00 -15.87 -2.96
N ALA A 75 -19.78 -16.42 -3.03
CA ALA A 75 -19.52 -17.78 -3.53
C ALA A 75 -19.48 -18.85 -2.42
N GLY A 76 -19.52 -18.45 -1.15
CA GLY A 76 -19.58 -19.34 0.03
C GLY A 76 -21.00 -19.45 0.59
#